data_AF-A0AAJ0LH62-F1
#
_entry.id   AF-A0AAJ0LH62-F1
#
_cell.length_a   1.000
_cell.length_b   1.000
_cell.length_c   1.000
_cell.angle_alpha   90.00
_cell.angle_beta   90.00
_cell.angle_gamma   90.00
#
_symmetry.space_group_name_H-M   'P 1'
#
loop_
_entity.id
_entity.type
_entity.pdbx_description
1 polymer ?
#
loop_
_entity_poly.entity_id
_entity_poly.type
_entity_poly.pdbx_seq_one_letter_code
_entity_poly.pdbx_strand_id
1 'polypeptide(L)'
;MANSHSTHSLPLDALDELHHLNGALAAFDELMAAWLAQTMTEGAFGDPQNFPCGVQYLLRPVIEGYRRITDIANGRVPGEPVSPGSTLP
;
A
#
# COMPACT_ATOMS: atom_id res chain seq x y z
N MET A 1 22.42 15.78 29.29
CA MET A 1 21.43 16.11 28.25
C MET A 1 20.86 14.80 27.75
N ALA A 2 19.63 14.47 28.15
CA ALA A 2 19.00 13.20 27.81
C ALA A 2 18.31 13.35 26.44
N ASN A 3 18.79 12.62 25.43
CA ASN A 3 18.08 12.46 24.17
C ASN A 3 16.84 11.62 24.44
N SER A 4 15.70 12.28 24.61
CA SER A 4 14.39 11.63 24.52
C SER A 4 14.21 11.12 23.10
N HIS A 5 14.63 9.90 22.83
CA HIS A 5 14.15 9.13 21.69
C HIS A 5 12.65 8.89 21.92
N SER A 6 11.82 9.82 21.46
CA SER A 6 10.38 9.61 21.35
C SER A 6 10.18 8.44 20.41
N THR A 7 10.03 7.24 20.98
CA THR A 7 9.52 6.07 20.28
C THR A 7 8.08 6.43 19.93
N HIS A 8 7.87 7.00 18.74
CA HIS A 8 6.54 7.33 18.25
C HIS A 8 5.86 6.00 17.89
N SER A 9 5.32 5.33 18.91
CA SER A 9 4.52 4.12 18.71
C SER A 9 3.33 4.48 17.83
N LEU A 10 3.09 3.68 16.79
CA LEU A 10 1.90 3.82 15.97
C LEU A 10 0.64 3.57 16.84
N PRO A 11 -0.48 4.28 16.59
CA PRO A 11 -1.77 3.95 17.20
C PRO A 11 -2.17 2.50 16.91
N LEU A 12 -2.91 1.86 17.83
CA LEU A 12 -3.35 0.47 17.67
C LEU A 12 -4.14 0.26 16.37
N ASP A 13 -5.07 1.18 16.07
CA ASP A 13 -5.87 1.11 14.84
C ASP A 13 -5.01 1.11 13.57
N ALA A 14 -3.86 1.81 13.57
CA ALA A 14 -2.92 1.81 12.46
C ALA A 14 -2.16 0.48 12.35
N LEU A 15 -1.92 -0.21 13.47
CA LEU A 15 -1.32 -1.55 13.46
C LEU A 15 -2.32 -2.60 12.92
N ASP A 16 -3.58 -2.50 13.30
CA ASP A 16 -4.65 -3.37 12.79
C ASP A 16 -4.91 -3.15 11.29
N GLU A 17 -4.86 -1.89 10.85
CA GLU A 17 -4.93 -1.53 9.43
C GLU A 17 -3.71 -2.06 8.67
N LEU A 18 -2.49 -1.93 9.20
CA LEU A 18 -1.28 -2.54 8.61
C LEU A 18 -1.42 -4.04 8.42
N HIS A 19 -1.98 -4.76 9.41
CA HIS A 19 -2.21 -6.19 9.30
C HIS A 19 -3.17 -6.52 8.16
N HIS A 20 -4.28 -5.80 8.04
CA HIS A 20 -5.23 -5.96 6.93
C HIS A 20 -4.61 -5.65 5.57
N LEU A 21 -3.84 -4.56 5.47
CA LEU A 21 -3.18 -4.16 4.22
C LEU A 21 -2.15 -5.20 3.77
N ASN A 22 -1.37 -5.75 4.71
CA ASN A 22 -0.42 -6.83 4.41
C ASN A 22 -1.15 -8.09 3.91
N GLY A 23 -2.28 -8.45 4.53
CA GLY A 23 -3.11 -9.56 4.07
C GLY A 23 -3.68 -9.33 2.67
N ALA A 24 -4.18 -8.12 2.38
CA ALA A 24 -4.68 -7.75 1.07
C ALA A 24 -3.57 -7.75 0.00
N LEU A 25 -2.37 -7.29 0.34
CA LEU A 25 -1.22 -7.30 -0.56
C LEU A 25 -0.78 -8.74 -0.87
N ALA A 26 -0.74 -9.62 0.13
CA ALA A 26 -0.42 -11.03 -0.06
C ALA A 26 -1.45 -11.73 -0.97
N ALA A 27 -2.74 -11.51 -0.74
CA ALA A 27 -3.79 -12.06 -1.58
C ALA A 27 -3.72 -11.54 -3.03
N PHE A 28 -3.38 -10.26 -3.21
CA PHE A 28 -3.16 -9.68 -4.54
C PHE A 28 -1.96 -10.32 -5.24
N ASP A 29 -0.85 -10.54 -4.54
CA ASP A 29 0.34 -11.20 -5.07
C ASP A 29 0.04 -12.64 -5.53
N GLU A 30 -0.66 -13.42 -4.69
CA GLU A 30 -1.10 -14.78 -5.03
C GLU A 30 -2.02 -14.79 -6.26
N LEU A 31 -2.98 -13.86 -6.34
CA LEU A 31 -3.89 -13.73 -7.47
C LEU A 31 -3.12 -13.42 -8.77
N MET A 32 -2.21 -12.45 -8.73
CA MET A 32 -1.42 -12.07 -9.91
C MET A 32 -0.47 -13.17 -10.33
N ALA A 33 0.16 -13.88 -9.37
CA ALA A 33 1.01 -15.03 -9.65
C ALA A 33 0.23 -16.16 -10.32
N ALA A 34 -0.96 -16.48 -9.82
CA ALA A 34 -1.84 -17.48 -10.42
C ALA A 34 -2.28 -17.08 -11.84
N TRP A 35 -2.66 -15.83 -12.04
CA TRP A 35 -3.05 -15.31 -13.36
C TRP A 35 -1.88 -15.34 -14.36
N LEU A 36 -0.66 -14.99 -13.93
CA LEU A 36 0.54 -15.07 -14.75
C LEU A 36 0.88 -16.52 -15.12
N ALA A 37 0.81 -17.44 -14.15
CA ALA A 37 1.06 -18.86 -14.39
C ALA A 37 0.06 -19.46 -15.39
N GLN A 38 -1.23 -19.12 -15.25
CA GLN A 38 -2.25 -19.50 -16.21
C GLN A 38 -1.97 -18.89 -17.59
N THR A 39 -1.64 -17.60 -17.64
CA THR A 39 -1.33 -16.89 -18.89
C THR A 39 -0.18 -17.52 -19.67
N MET A 40 0.85 -18.00 -18.98
CA MET A 40 2.01 -18.65 -19.59
C MET A 40 1.73 -20.07 -20.11
N THR A 41 0.68 -20.74 -19.58
CA THR A 41 0.36 -22.14 -19.91
C THR A 41 -0.81 -22.26 -20.88
N GLU A 42 -1.84 -21.43 -20.70
CA GLU A 42 -3.11 -21.49 -21.43
C GLU A 42 -3.31 -20.28 -22.36
N GLY A 43 -2.43 -19.28 -22.29
CA GLY A 43 -2.57 -17.99 -22.96
C GLY A 43 -3.27 -16.94 -22.09
N ALA A 44 -3.14 -15.67 -22.47
CA ALA A 44 -3.67 -14.56 -21.67
C ALA A 44 -5.20 -14.66 -21.53
N PHE A 45 -5.68 -14.64 -20.27
CA PHE A 45 -7.10 -14.64 -19.96
C PHE A 45 -7.53 -13.25 -19.48
N GLY A 46 -8.61 -12.73 -20.07
CA GLY A 46 -9.12 -11.39 -19.80
C GLY A 46 -8.91 -10.41 -20.96
N ASP A 47 -9.66 -9.32 -20.93
CA ASP A 47 -9.53 -8.27 -21.94
C ASP A 47 -8.26 -7.42 -21.69
N PRO A 48 -7.32 -7.32 -22.65
CA PRO A 48 -6.08 -6.58 -22.47
C PRO A 48 -6.26 -5.10 -22.16
N GLN A 49 -7.39 -4.50 -22.54
CA GLN A 49 -7.67 -3.09 -22.28
C GLN A 49 -8.20 -2.88 -20.85
N ASN A 50 -9.10 -3.75 -20.37
CA ASN A 50 -9.77 -3.56 -19.10
C ASN A 50 -9.11 -4.30 -17.92
N PHE A 51 -8.37 -5.39 -18.16
CA PHE A 51 -7.70 -6.14 -17.10
C PHE A 51 -6.71 -5.29 -16.29
N PRO A 52 -5.80 -4.50 -16.92
CA PRO A 52 -4.90 -3.62 -16.16
C PRO A 52 -5.64 -2.60 -15.30
N CYS A 53 -6.77 -2.08 -15.78
CA CYS A 53 -7.62 -1.16 -15.00
C CYS A 53 -8.20 -1.85 -13.76
N GLY A 54 -8.65 -3.10 -13.89
CA GLY A 54 -9.13 -3.92 -12.77
C GLY A 54 -8.04 -4.20 -11.74
N VAL A 55 -6.84 -4.58 -12.19
CA VAL A 55 -5.67 -4.79 -11.33
C VAL A 55 -5.32 -3.51 -10.57
N GLN A 56 -5.28 -2.36 -11.27
CA GLN A 56 -5.00 -1.08 -10.64
C GLN A 56 -6.09 -0.68 -9.63
N TYR A 57 -7.36 -0.96 -9.93
CA TYR A 57 -8.47 -0.71 -9.02
C TYR A 57 -8.35 -1.52 -7.73
N LEU A 58 -7.96 -2.79 -7.81
CA LEU A 58 -7.77 -3.67 -6.65
C LEU A 58 -6.57 -3.24 -5.80
N LEU A 59 -5.46 -2.82 -6.43
CA LEU A 59 -4.24 -2.44 -5.71
C LEU A 59 -4.29 -1.04 -5.10
N ARG A 60 -5.03 -0.11 -5.72
CA ARG A 60 -5.12 1.30 -5.27
C ARG A 60 -5.44 1.45 -3.76
N PRO A 61 -6.48 0.82 -3.19
CA PRO A 61 -6.78 0.98 -1.77
C PRO A 61 -5.66 0.50 -0.85
N VAL A 62 -4.89 -0.51 -1.27
CA VAL A 62 -3.73 -1.02 -0.51
C VAL A 62 -2.63 0.04 -0.44
N ILE A 63 -2.30 0.65 -1.58
CA ILE A 63 -1.29 1.71 -1.65
C ILE A 63 -1.73 2.95 -0.85
N GLU A 64 -3.00 3.34 -0.97
CA GLU A 64 -3.55 4.48 -0.25
C GLU A 64 -3.57 4.26 1.27
N GLY A 65 -3.84 3.03 1.72
CA GLY A 65 -3.76 2.65 3.13
C GLY A 65 -2.34 2.81 3.70
N TYR A 66 -1.32 2.27 3.02
CA TYR A 66 0.07 2.44 3.48
C TYR A 66 0.52 3.89 3.53
N ARG A 67 0.09 4.72 2.56
CA ARG A 67 0.36 6.16 2.56
C ARG A 67 -0.26 6.85 3.76
N ARG A 68 -1.53 6.55 4.06
CA ARG A 68 -2.24 7.09 5.24
C ARG A 68 -1.52 6.75 6.54
N ILE A 69 -1.07 5.50 6.70
CA ILE A 69 -0.33 5.07 7.90
C ILE A 69 1.03 5.76 7.99
N THR A 70 1.69 5.98 6.85
CA THR A 70 2.94 6.73 6.78
C THR A 70 2.73 8.20 7.18
N ASP A 71 1.63 8.83 6.77
CA ASP A 71 1.29 10.19 7.19
C ASP A 71 1.07 10.26 8.70
N ILE A 72 0.32 9.30 9.27
CA ILE A 72 0.11 9.18 10.73
C ILE A 72 1.45 9.01 11.47
N ALA A 73 2.34 8.15 10.99
CA ALA A 73 3.65 7.91 11.59
C ALA A 73 4.51 9.19 11.62
N ASN A 74 4.37 10.05 10.62
CA ASN A 74 5.10 11.31 10.47
C ASN A 74 4.39 12.51 11.11
N GLY A 75 3.27 12.30 11.81
CA GLY A 75 2.47 13.37 12.41
C GLY A 75 1.81 14.30 11.38
N ARG A 76 1.64 13.85 10.13
CA ARG A 76 0.99 14.60 9.05
C ARG A 76 -0.51 14.29 9.03
N VAL A 77 -1.30 15.28 8.61
CA VAL A 77 -2.73 15.06 8.36
C VAL A 77 -2.86 14.29 7.04
N PRO A 78 -3.60 13.16 7.00
CA PRO A 78 -3.77 12.38 5.77
C PRO A 78 -4.38 13.23 4.64
N GLY A 79 -3.68 13.33 3.52
CA GLY A 79 -4.14 14.06 2.33
C GLY A 79 -3.59 15.48 2.15
N GLU A 80 -2.65 15.93 2.97
CA GLU A 80 -1.94 17.19 2.74
C GLU A 80 -0.95 17.05 1.56
N PRO A 81 -0.96 17.96 0.56
CA PRO A 81 -0.01 17.90 -0.55
C PRO A 81 1.42 18.07 -0.03
N VAL A 82 2.35 17.25 -0.54
CA VAL A 82 3.77 17.39 -0.26
C VAL A 82 4.25 18.71 -0.85
N SER A 83 4.55 19.69 0.00
CA SER A 83 5.18 20.94 -0.45
C SER A 83 6.51 20.62 -1.16
N PRO A 84 6.71 21.08 -2.41
CA PRO A 84 7.95 20.85 -3.14
C PRO A 84 9.07 21.65 -2.47
N GLY A 85 9.84 21.00 -1.59
CA GLY A 85 10.90 21.65 -0.83
C GLY A 85 11.29 20.95 0.47
N SER A 86 10.55 19.94 0.91
CA SER A 86 10.92 19.17 2.10
C SER A 86 11.77 17.96 1.72
N THR A 87 13.04 18.21 1.37
CA THR A 87 14.09 17.19 1.47
C THR A 87 14.23 16.85 2.95
N LEU A 88 14.02 15.57 3.29
CA LEU A 88 14.36 15.03 4.62
C LEU A 88 15.83 15.36 4.94
N PRO A 89 16.18 15.69 6.20
CA PRO A 89 17.55 15.58 6.68
C PRO A 89 18.03 14.12 6.71
#